data_AF-A0A938NHA2-F1
#
_entry.id   AF-A0A938NHA2-F1
#
_cell.length_a   1.000
_cell.length_b   1.000
_cell.length_c   1.000
_cell.angle_alpha   90.00
_cell.angle_beta   90.00
_cell.angle_gamma   90.00
#
_symmetry.space_group_name_H-M   'P 1'
#
loop_
_entity.id
_entity.type
_entity.pdbx_description
1 polymer ?
#
loop_
_entity_poly.entity_id
_entity_poly.type
_entity_poly.pdbx_seq_one_letter_code
_entity_poly.pdbx_strand_id
1 'polypeptide(L)' 'MKEERILNEKIKLLEKELAILTEKIEKMGALLKETEDLKRQIDGLKLFFVRVHPEFKTQFPEIMKKIFKK' A
#
# COMPACT_ATOMS: atom_id res chain seq x y z
N MET A 1 44.93 -14.39 -9.82
CA MET A 1 44.63 -13.65 -8.57
C MET A 1 43.38 -14.25 -7.93
N LYS A 2 43.47 -14.88 -6.75
CA LYS A 2 42.33 -15.54 -6.06
C LYS A 2 41.35 -14.53 -5.46
N GLU A 3 41.89 -13.42 -4.96
CA GLU A 3 41.14 -12.33 -4.34
C GLU A 3 40.20 -11.63 -5.33
N GLU A 4 40.66 -11.40 -6.56
CA GLU A 4 39.86 -10.80 -7.62
C GLU A 4 38.63 -11.65 -7.99
N ARG A 5 38.77 -12.99 -7.99
CA ARG A 5 37.63 -13.90 -8.21
C ARG A 5 36.61 -13.82 -7.08
N ILE A 6 37.07 -13.82 -5.84
CA ILE A 6 36.20 -13.70 -4.66
C ILE A 6 35.48 -12.34 -4.67
N LEU A 7 36.17 -11.27 -5.06
CA LEU A 7 35.56 -9.94 -5.15
C LEU A 7 34.47 -9.91 -6.23
N ASN A 8 34.72 -10.50 -7.40
CA ASN A 8 33.73 -10.59 -8.47
C ASN A 8 32.50 -11.41 -8.08
N GLU A 9 32.66 -12.50 -7.34
CA GLU A 9 31.54 -13.29 -6.82
C GLU A 9 30.68 -12.48 -5.84
N LYS A 10 31.32 -11.70 -4.95
CA LYS A 10 30.61 -10.80 -4.03
C LYS A 10 29.86 -9.70 -4.77
N ILE A 11 30.46 -9.09 -5.79
CA ILE A 11 29.81 -8.07 -6.61
C ILE A 11 28.55 -8.64 -7.28
N LYS A 12 28.66 -9.82 -7.91
CA LYS A 12 27.50 -10.48 -8.54
C LYS A 12 26.37 -10.79 -7.55
N LEU A 13 26.72 -11.16 -6.32
CA LEU A 13 25.73 -11.40 -5.27
C LEU A 13 25.01 -10.10 -4.91
N LEU A 14 25.74 -9.01 -4.69
CA LEU A 14 25.17 -7.70 -4.38
C LEU A 14 24.30 -7.15 -5.51
N GLU A 15 24.71 -7.33 -6.78
CA GLU A 15 23.90 -6.96 -7.94
C GLU A 15 22.57 -7.71 -7.97
N LYS A 16 22.59 -9.01 -7.66
CA LYS A 16 21.37 -9.82 -7.58
C LYS A 16 20.46 -9.37 -6.43
N GLU A 17 21.04 -9.05 -5.28
CA GLU A 17 20.28 -8.53 -4.13
C GLU A 17 19.64 -7.18 -4.46
N LEU A 18 20.38 -6.28 -5.13
CA LEU A 18 19.84 -5.00 -5.59
C LEU A 18 18.68 -5.19 -6.57
N ALA A 19 18.80 -6.11 -7.53
CA ALA A 19 17.72 -6.40 -8.47
C ALA A 19 16.45 -6.88 -7.74
N ILE A 20 16.60 -7.78 -6.75
CA ILE A 20 15.49 -8.28 -5.93
C ILE A 20 14.86 -7.14 -5.11
N LEU A 21 15.67 -6.25 -4.54
CA LEU A 21 15.17 -5.11 -3.76
C LEU A 21 14.39 -4.13 -4.64
N THR A 22 14.90 -3.82 -5.84
CA THR A 22 14.19 -2.97 -6.81
C THR A 22 12.84 -3.56 -7.18
N GLU A 23 12.77 -4.86 -7.50
CA GLU A 23 11.50 -5.52 -7.84
C GLU A 23 10.49 -5.45 -6.68
N LYS A 24 10.96 -5.61 -5.44
CA LYS A 24 10.10 -5.47 -4.25
C LYS A 24 9.57 -4.05 -4.08
N ILE A 25 10.41 -3.03 -4.30
CA ILE A 25 10.00 -1.63 -4.21
C ILE A 25 8.93 -1.32 -5.24
N GLU A 26 9.08 -1.79 -6.48
CA GLU A 26 8.09 -1.60 -7.54
C GLU A 26 6.74 -2.24 -7.17
N LYS A 27 6.75 -3.48 -6.66
CA LYS A 27 5.54 -4.15 -6.19
C LYS A 27 4.88 -3.41 -5.03
N MET A 28 5.67 -2.92 -4.07
CA MET A 28 5.14 -2.11 -2.96
C MET A 28 4.53 -0.79 -3.45
N GLY A 29 5.15 -0.15 -4.46
CA GLY A 29 4.60 1.06 -5.08
C GLY A 29 3.23 0.81 -5.74
N ALA A 30 3.07 -0.31 -6.43
CA ALA A 30 1.79 -0.71 -7.02
C ALA A 30 0.70 -0.94 -5.96
N LEU A 31 1.03 -1.70 -4.90
CA LEU A 31 0.10 -1.95 -3.79
C LEU A 31 -0.29 -0.68 -3.02
N LEU A 32 0.65 0.26 -2.87
CA LEU A 32 0.37 1.55 -2.24
C LEU A 32 -0.65 2.34 -3.06
N LYS A 33 -0.48 2.39 -4.39
CA LYS A 33 -1.42 3.06 -5.29
C LYS A 33 -2.82 2.43 -5.20
N GLU A 34 -2.91 1.10 -5.23
CA GLU A 34 -4.20 0.40 -5.07
C GLU A 34 -4.87 0.73 -3.73
N THR A 35 -4.08 0.81 -2.65
CA THR A 35 -4.59 1.18 -1.33
C THR A 35 -5.11 2.62 -1.30
N GLU A 36 -4.43 3.55 -1.96
CA GLU A 36 -4.88 4.94 -2.11
C GLU A 36 -6.19 5.05 -2.90
N ASP A 37 -6.32 4.27 -3.98
CA ASP A 37 -7.55 4.23 -4.78
C ASP A 37 -8.72 3.63 -3.99
N LEU A 38 -8.49 2.55 -3.22
CA LEU A 38 -9.49 2.00 -2.31
C LEU A 38 -9.92 3.00 -1.24
N LYS A 39 -8.98 3.76 -0.68
CA LYS A 39 -9.28 4.83 0.28
C LYS A 39 -10.22 5.88 -0.33
N ARG A 40 -9.95 6.31 -1.57
CA ARG A 40 -10.81 7.27 -2.30
C ARG A 40 -12.19 6.70 -2.57
N GLN A 41 -12.29 5.44 -2.97
CA GLN A 41 -13.59 4.77 -3.19
C GLN A 41 -14.40 4.69 -1.89
N ILE A 42 -13.76 4.33 -0.78
CA ILE A 42 -14.38 4.29 0.55
C ILE A 42 -14.88 5.68 0.96
N ASP A 43 -14.10 6.74 0.72
CA ASP A 43 -14.52 8.11 1.00
C ASP A 43 -15.69 8.56 0.10
N GLY A 44 -15.72 8.12 -1.15
CA GLY A 44 -16.87 8.32 -2.05
C GLY A 44 -18.13 7.64 -1.52
N LEU A 45 -18.03 6.38 -1.11
CA LEU A 45 -19.14 5.62 -0.50
C LEU A 45 -19.63 6.29 0.78
N LYS A 46 -18.73 6.76 1.65
CA LYS A 46 -19.09 7.54 2.85
C LYS A 46 -19.95 8.74 2.49
N LEU A 47 -19.52 9.54 1.53
CA LEU A 47 -20.26 10.74 1.10
C LEU A 47 -21.63 10.37 0.52
N PHE A 48 -21.70 9.31 -0.28
CA PHE A 48 -22.95 8.79 -0.82
C PHE A 48 -23.92 8.37 0.29
N PHE A 49 -23.49 7.52 1.23
CA PHE A 49 -24.31 7.05 2.33
C PHE A 49 -24.83 8.20 3.20
N VAL A 50 -24.01 9.20 3.48
CA VAL A 50 -24.43 10.38 4.25
C VAL A 50 -25.53 11.17 3.54
N ARG A 51 -25.50 11.22 2.20
CA ARG A 51 -26.47 11.97 1.40
C ARG A 51 -27.78 11.21 1.16
N VAL A 52 -27.68 9.90 0.89
CA VAL A 52 -28.85 9.07 0.52
C VAL A 52 -29.53 8.45 1.74
N HIS A 53 -28.75 8.14 2.78
CA HIS A 53 -29.22 7.47 4.00
C HIS A 53 -28.71 8.19 5.26
N PRO A 54 -29.15 9.43 5.53
CA PRO A 54 -28.71 10.19 6.70
C PRO A 54 -29.00 9.48 8.04
N GLU A 55 -30.08 8.70 8.11
CA GLU A 55 -30.48 7.84 9.24
C GLU A 55 -29.45 6.75 9.56
N PHE A 56 -28.61 6.36 8.60
CA PHE A 56 -27.55 5.38 8.82
C PHE A 56 -26.59 5.82 9.94
N LYS A 57 -26.40 7.15 10.09
CA LYS A 57 -25.54 7.71 11.14
C LYS A 57 -26.05 7.45 12.54
N THR A 58 -27.36 7.51 12.73
CA THR A 58 -28.02 7.32 14.02
C THR A 58 -28.27 5.85 14.31
N GLN A 59 -28.49 5.03 13.28
CA GLN A 59 -28.68 3.58 13.41
C GLN A 59 -27.36 2.84 13.68
N PHE A 60 -26.24 3.30 13.11
CA PHE A 60 -24.95 2.61 13.24
C PHE A 60 -23.80 3.53 13.69
N PRO A 61 -23.90 4.14 14.89
CA PRO A 61 -22.91 5.10 15.38
C PRO A 61 -21.51 4.50 15.54
N GLU A 62 -21.39 3.22 15.87
CA GLU A 62 -20.09 2.54 16.01
C GLU A 62 -19.39 2.31 14.67
N ILE A 63 -20.15 2.03 13.61
CA ILE A 63 -19.63 1.94 12.24
C ILE A 63 -19.17 3.34 11.79
N MET A 64 -19.96 4.38 12.07
CA MET A 64 -19.59 5.76 11.78
C MET A 64 -18.29 6.19 12.46
N LYS A 65 -18.07 5.80 13.73
CA LYS A 65 -16.80 6.09 14.44
C LYS A 65 -15.59 5.47 13.76
N LYS A 66 -15.72 4.25 13.20
CA LYS A 66 -14.61 3.57 12.50
C LYS A 66 -14.35 4.15 11.12
N ILE A 67 -15.42 4.54 10.43
CA ILE A 67 -15.39 5.00 9.04
C ILE A 67 -15.00 6.49 8.95
N PHE A 68 -15.44 7.33 9.89
CA PHE A 68 -15.22 8.79 9.86
C PHE A 68 -14.21 9.31 10.89
N LYS A 69 -13.51 8.44 11.63
CA LYS A 69 -12.38 8.88 12.46
C LYS A 69 -11.31 9.49 11.55
N LYS A 70 -10.98 10.77 11.81
CA LYS A 70 -9.80 11.44 11.24
C LYS A 70 -8.52 10.76 11.71
#